data_AF-A0A946M6Q2-F1
#
_entry.id   AF-A0A946M6Q2-F1
#
_cell.length_a   1.000
_cell.length_b   1.000
_cell.length_c   1.000
_cell.angle_alpha   90.00
_cell.angle_beta   90.00
_cell.angle_gamma   90.00
#
_symmetry.space_group_name_H-M   'P 1'
#
loop_
_entity.id
_entity.type
_entity.pdbx_description
1 polymer ?
#
loop_
_entity_poly.entity_id
_entity_poly.type
_entity_poly.pdbx_seq_one_letter_code
_entity_poly.pdbx_strand_id
1 'polypeptide(L)'
;MTEIVLKPELIKGLQKVLVDYEPANEDPILAAQYLSAVVGSIVATSGIPEKDQNDILTQLIDFIKYVYEEQRKASTSSDNADTPTNPQAAQDSFGKWVPK
;
A
#
# COMPACT_ATOMS: atom_id res chain seq x y z
N MET A 1 0.43 -15.43 5.34
CA MET A 1 1.09 -14.13 5.12
C MET A 1 0.40 -13.12 6.00
N THR A 2 1.15 -12.29 6.70
CA THR A 2 0.62 -11.28 7.62
C THR A 2 -0.15 -10.23 6.81
N GLU A 3 -1.39 -9.94 7.19
CA GLU A 3 -2.25 -8.95 6.52
C GLU A 3 -1.65 -7.56 6.69
N ILE A 4 -1.21 -6.94 5.58
CA ILE A 4 -0.74 -5.55 5.61
C ILE A 4 -1.97 -4.65 5.46
N VAL A 5 -2.56 -4.28 6.60
CA VAL A 5 -3.60 -3.25 6.66
C VAL A 5 -2.92 -1.89 6.84
N LEU A 6 -2.99 -1.05 5.81
CA LEU A 6 -2.54 0.35 5.88
C LEU A 6 -3.52 1.16 6.74
N LYS A 7 -3.22 1.26 8.04
CA LYS A 7 -3.97 2.14 8.94
C LYS A 7 -3.61 3.61 8.64
N PRO A 8 -4.59 4.53 8.61
CA PRO A 8 -4.33 5.96 8.38
C PRO A 8 -3.28 6.57 9.32
N GLU A 9 -3.20 6.05 10.55
CA GLU A 9 -2.21 6.46 11.56
C GLU A 9 -0.77 6.13 11.14
N LEU A 10 -0.55 4.98 10.50
CA LEU A 10 0.76 4.58 10.01
C LEU A 10 1.22 5.50 8.87
N ILE A 11 0.30 5.86 7.97
CA ILE A 11 0.58 6.78 6.85
C ILE A 11 0.99 8.15 7.40
N LYS A 12 0.22 8.70 8.36
CA LYS A 12 0.54 9.97 9.01
C LYS A 12 1.87 9.94 9.77
N GLY A 13 2.14 8.84 10.47
CA GLY A 13 3.40 8.65 11.19
C GLY A 13 4.60 8.63 10.25
N LEU A 14 4.51 7.89 9.14
CA LEU A 14 5.56 7.84 8.12
C LEU A 14 5.76 9.18 7.42
N GLN A 15 4.69 9.88 7.07
CA GLN A 15 4.76 11.22 6.48
C GLN A 15 5.47 12.20 7.42
N LYS A 16 5.15 12.16 8.73
CA LYS A 16 5.82 13.00 9.72
C LYS A 16 7.33 12.74 9.78
N VAL A 17 7.75 11.46 9.81
CA VAL A 17 9.17 11.11 9.84
C VAL A 17 9.90 11.65 8.60
N LEU A 18 9.28 11.57 7.42
CA LEU A 18 9.87 12.07 6.18
C LEU A 18 9.98 13.60 6.17
N VAL A 19 8.95 14.31 6.63
CA VAL A 19 8.96 15.78 6.72
C VAL A 19 9.98 16.26 7.76
N ASP A 20 10.08 15.58 8.90
CA ASP A 20 11.05 15.89 9.95
C ASP A 20 12.51 15.69 9.45
N TYR A 21 12.72 14.72 8.54
CA TYR A 21 14.02 14.50 7.88
C TYR A 21 14.33 15.57 6.83
N GLU A 22 13.39 15.83 5.92
CA GLU A 22 13.51 16.85 4.89
C GLU A 22 12.15 17.52 4.62
N PRO A 23 12.00 18.83 4.87
CA PRO A 23 10.71 19.53 4.72
C PRO A 23 10.10 19.45 3.32
N ALA A 24 10.90 19.23 2.28
CA ALA A 24 10.40 19.04 0.91
C ALA A 24 9.48 17.81 0.78
N ASN A 25 9.56 16.86 1.72
CA ASN A 25 8.67 15.69 1.79
C ASN A 25 7.22 16.02 2.19
N GLU A 26 6.88 17.30 2.38
CA GLU A 26 5.48 17.73 2.36
C GLU A 26 4.81 17.41 1.03
N ASP A 27 5.57 17.37 -0.07
CA ASP A 27 5.10 16.85 -1.37
C ASP A 27 4.88 15.33 -1.27
N PRO A 28 3.63 14.84 -1.43
CA PRO A 28 3.32 13.42 -1.38
C PRO A 28 4.08 12.58 -2.42
N ILE A 29 4.42 13.16 -3.58
CA ILE A 29 5.17 12.44 -4.63
C ILE A 29 6.61 12.23 -4.21
N LEU A 30 7.25 13.26 -3.63
CA LEU A 30 8.61 13.15 -3.14
C LEU A 30 8.69 12.18 -1.96
N ALA A 31 7.74 12.25 -1.03
CA ALA A 31 7.63 11.30 0.07
C ALA A 31 7.49 9.85 -0.43
N ALA A 32 6.67 9.61 -1.46
CA ALA A 32 6.52 8.29 -2.07
C ALA A 32 7.81 7.80 -2.76
N GLN A 33 8.57 8.69 -3.39
CA GLN A 33 9.88 8.37 -3.98
C GLN A 33 10.88 7.97 -2.90
N TYR A 34 10.94 8.70 -1.78
CA TYR A 34 11.79 8.36 -0.64
C TYR A 34 11.43 6.99 -0.05
N LEU A 35 10.15 6.70 0.16
CA LEU A 35 9.71 5.39 0.63
C LEU A 35 10.12 4.26 -0.33
N SER A 36 10.02 4.50 -1.64
CA SER A 36 10.46 3.54 -2.65
C SER A 36 11.98 3.29 -2.58
N ALA A 37 12.77 4.33 -2.38
CA ALA A 37 14.21 4.22 -2.20
C ALA A 37 14.58 3.45 -0.92
N VAL A 38 13.86 3.71 0.18
CA VAL A 38 14.01 2.97 1.44
C VAL A 38 13.72 1.48 1.25
N VAL A 39 12.63 1.13 0.55
CA VAL A 39 12.30 -0.26 0.22
C VAL A 39 13.43 -0.92 -0.59
N GLY A 40 13.93 -0.24 -1.62
CA GLY A 40 15.07 -0.73 -2.42
C GLY A 40 16.32 -0.97 -1.58
N SER A 41 16.65 -0.04 -0.69
CA SER A 41 17.79 -0.17 0.23
C SER A 41 17.63 -1.35 1.19
N ILE A 42 16.43 -1.57 1.73
CA ILE A 42 16.15 -2.70 2.63
C ILE A 42 16.34 -4.01 1.88
N VAL A 43 15.80 -4.15 0.67
CA VAL A 43 15.94 -5.38 -0.12
C VAL A 43 17.41 -5.64 -0.46
N ALA A 44 18.15 -4.62 -0.92
CA ALA A 44 19.56 -4.73 -1.26
C ALA A 44 20.45 -5.14 -0.06
N THR A 45 20.04 -4.81 1.16
CA THR A 45 20.79 -5.08 2.40
C THR A 45 20.24 -6.26 3.22
N SER A 46 19.18 -6.92 2.75
CA SER A 46 18.46 -7.99 3.46
C SER A 46 19.22 -9.32 3.59
N GLY A 47 20.40 -9.44 2.99
CA GLY A 47 21.19 -10.69 2.96
C GLY A 47 20.58 -11.79 2.08
N ILE A 48 19.50 -11.49 1.36
CA ILE A 48 18.86 -12.39 0.39
C ILE A 48 19.78 -12.54 -0.83
N PRO A 49 19.88 -13.74 -1.45
CA PRO A 49 20.64 -13.91 -2.68
C PRO A 49 20.16 -12.96 -3.79
N GLU A 50 21.08 -12.37 -4.56
CA GLU A 50 20.77 -11.37 -5.60
C GLU A 50 19.70 -11.84 -6.60
N LYS A 51 19.73 -13.12 -6.97
CA LYS A 51 18.72 -13.75 -7.83
C LYS A 51 17.30 -13.62 -7.27
N ASP A 52 17.15 -13.74 -5.95
CA ASP A 52 15.86 -13.72 -5.26
C ASP A 52 15.45 -12.28 -4.92
N GLN A 53 16.41 -11.34 -4.84
CA GLN A 53 16.13 -9.92 -4.62
C GLN A 53 15.31 -9.31 -5.77
N ASN A 54 15.64 -9.62 -7.02
CA ASN A 54 14.92 -9.12 -8.18
C ASN A 54 13.47 -9.64 -8.24
N ASP A 55 13.27 -10.91 -7.90
CA ASP A 55 11.94 -11.50 -7.83
C ASP A 55 11.10 -10.84 -6.71
N ILE A 56 11.72 -10.56 -5.56
CA ILE A 56 11.08 -9.84 -4.45
C ILE A 56 10.72 -8.41 -4.86
N LEU A 57 11.63 -7.67 -5.51
CA LEU A 57 11.33 -6.32 -5.99
C LEU A 57 10.14 -6.31 -6.94
N THR A 58 10.05 -7.29 -7.84
CA THR A 58 8.92 -7.43 -8.76
C THR A 58 7.62 -7.66 -8.00
N GLN A 59 7.61 -8.58 -7.03
CA GLN A 59 6.44 -8.83 -6.18
C GLN A 59 6.01 -7.61 -5.37
N LEU A 60 6.97 -6.82 -4.85
CA LEU A 60 6.69 -5.58 -4.13
C LEU A 60 6.07 -4.52 -5.05
N ILE A 61 6.56 -4.37 -6.28
CA ILE A 61 5.99 -3.45 -7.27
C ILE A 61 4.56 -3.84 -7.61
N ASP A 62 4.30 -5.13 -7.82
CA ASP A 62 2.95 -5.62 -8.12
C ASP A 62 2.00 -5.42 -6.93
N PHE A 63 2.50 -5.63 -5.71
CA PHE A 63 1.75 -5.33 -4.49
C PHE A 63 1.40 -3.84 -4.37
N ILE A 64 2.35 -2.94 -4.65
CA ILE A 64 2.10 -1.48 -4.64
C ILE A 64 0.99 -1.12 -5.64
N LYS A 65 1.04 -1.66 -6.86
CA LYS A 65 -0.01 -1.45 -7.87
C LYS A 65 -1.36 -1.95 -7.40
N TYR A 66 -1.40 -3.14 -6.80
CA TYR A 66 -2.63 -3.71 -6.23
C TYR A 66 -3.24 -2.79 -5.16
N VAL A 67 -2.43 -2.33 -4.20
CA VAL A 67 -2.89 -1.41 -3.13
C VAL A 67 -3.41 -0.09 -3.71
N TYR A 68 -2.74 0.47 -4.72
CA TYR A 68 -3.19 1.68 -5.41
C TYR A 68 -4.58 1.49 -6.05
N GLU A 69 -4.78 0.41 -6.79
CA GLU A 69 -6.08 0.12 -7.41
C GLU A 69 -7.18 -0.11 -6.37
N GLU A 70 -6.87 -0.78 -5.26
CA GLU A 70 -7.83 -1.02 -4.18
C GLU A 70 -8.28 0.29 -3.51
N GLN A 71 -7.34 1.20 -3.21
CA GLN A 71 -7.70 2.51 -2.64
C GLN A 71 -8.52 3.38 -3.60
N ARG A 72 -8.23 3.31 -4.91
CA ARG A 72 -9.06 4.00 -5.91
C ARG A 72 -10.47 3.45 -5.92
N LYS A 73 -10.66 2.13 -5.93
CA LYS A 73 -11.99 1.51 -5.90
C LYS A 73 -12.79 1.90 -4.66
N ALA A 74 -12.17 1.84 -3.48
CA ALA A 74 -12.80 2.25 -2.22
C ALA A 74 -13.25 3.73 -2.24
N SER A 75 -12.48 4.59 -2.89
CA SER A 75 -12.81 6.01 -3.04
C SER A 75 -14.00 6.22 -4.00
N THR A 76 -14.09 5.45 -5.09
CA THR A 76 -15.17 5.57 -6.09
C THR A 76 -16.48 4.89 -5.68
N SER A 77 -16.44 3.89 -4.79
CA SER A 77 -17.65 3.18 -4.32
C SER A 77 -18.52 3.98 -3.34
N SER A 78 -18.11 5.20 -2.96
CA SER A 78 -18.86 6.06 -2.03
C SER A 78 -19.90 6.97 -2.71
N ASP A 79 -19.96 7.01 -4.06
CA ASP A 79 -20.82 7.96 -4.81
C ASP A 79 -22.08 7.36 -5.45
N ASN A 80 -22.36 6.05 -5.28
CA ASN A 80 -23.65 5.48 -5.70
C ASN A 80 -24.62 5.37 -4.52
N ALA A 81 -25.10 6.53 -4.07
CA ALA A 81 -26.32 6.63 -3.28
C ALA A 81 -27.53 6.73 -4.22
N ASP A 82 -28.06 5.59 -4.66
CA ASP A 82 -29.45 5.48 -5.11
C ASP A 82 -30.03 4.08 -4.79
N THR A 83 -30.56 3.96 -3.56
CA THR A 83 -31.71 3.14 -3.06
C THR A 83 -31.77 1.60 -3.27
N PRO A 84 -32.66 0.84 -2.57
CA PRO A 84 -32.41 0.25 -1.25
C PRO A 84 -32.58 -1.31 -1.23
N THR A 85 -32.47 -1.90 -0.03
CA THR A 85 -32.80 -3.30 0.38
C THR A 85 -31.72 -4.38 0.19
N ASN A 86 -30.93 -4.61 1.25
CA ASN A 86 -30.93 -5.88 2.03
C ASN A 86 -29.80 -5.83 3.10
N PRO A 87 -30.07 -5.91 4.43
CA PRO A 87 -29.02 -5.79 5.45
C PRO A 87 -28.06 -6.98 5.60
N GLN A 88 -28.12 -8.00 4.72
CA GLN A 88 -27.54 -9.31 5.04
C GLN A 88 -26.28 -9.71 4.24
N ALA A 89 -25.75 -8.85 3.37
CA ALA A 89 -24.57 -9.20 2.54
C ALA A 89 -23.30 -8.39 2.86
N ALA A 90 -23.32 -7.53 3.88
CA ALA A 90 -22.17 -6.68 4.23
C ALA A 90 -21.14 -7.35 5.17
N GLN A 91 -21.29 -8.64 5.49
CA GLN A 91 -20.41 -9.34 6.44
C GLN A 91 -19.49 -10.41 5.82
N ASP A 92 -19.62 -10.73 4.54
CA ASP A 92 -18.77 -11.76 3.93
C ASP A 92 -17.69 -11.17 3.02
N SER A 93 -16.48 -11.09 3.60
CA SER A 93 -15.18 -11.14 2.92
C SER A 93 -14.71 -9.91 2.13
N PHE A 94 -14.30 -8.86 2.85
CA PHE A 94 -13.20 -8.00 2.37
C PHE A 94 -11.89 -8.82 2.32
N GLY A 95 -11.23 -8.90 1.16
CA GLY A 95 -9.80 -9.23 1.09
C GLY A 95 -9.35 -10.67 0.77
N LYS A 96 -10.14 -11.51 0.08
CA LYS A 96 -9.61 -12.81 -0.40
C LYS A 96 -8.96 -12.69 -1.79
N TRP A 97 -7.65 -12.43 -1.82
CA TRP A 97 -6.83 -12.72 -2.98
C TRP A 97 -5.99 -13.98 -2.72
N VAL A 98 -6.10 -14.97 -3.61
CA VAL A 98 -5.30 -16.20 -3.61
C VAL A 98 -4.65 -16.31 -4.99
N PRO A 99 -3.31 -16.30 -5.11
CA PRO A 99 -2.64 -16.48 -6.38
C PRO A 99 -2.75 -17.93 -6.89
N LYS A 100 -2.63 -18.11 -8.21
CA LYS A 100 -2.36 -19.40 -8.85
C LYS A 100 -0.87 -19.68 -8.91
#